data_AF-A0A3R6EVV6-F1
#
_entry.id   AF-A0A3R6EVV6-F1
#
_cell.length_a   1.000
_cell.length_b   1.000
_cell.length_c   1.000
_cell.angle_alpha   90.00
_cell.angle_beta   90.00
_cell.angle_gamma   90.00
#
_symmetry.space_group_name_H-M   'P 1'
#
loop_
_entity.id
_entity.type
_entity.pdbx_description
1 polymer ?
#
loop_
_entity_poly.entity_id
_entity_poly.type
_entity_poly.pdbx_seq_one_letter_code
_entity_poly.pdbx_strand_id
1 'polypeptide(L)'
;MEASNLADKSAILAVANSSLAPDAKDQKIKKLYPASYRYIMSEIYPRLRHSDYTVTYTVRPFDIEEAKVILKTKPQQLSLQEMYLVAQTYEPGSPEFNEVFDIAVRLFPDDETANLNAACTDLQKGDLVTAEKHLAKAGNSKEAERIRKIYGEMKAEL
;
A
#
# COMPACT_ATOMS: atom_id res chain seq x y z
N MET A 1 17.21 -28.13 -10.34
CA MET A 1 18.30 -29.05 -10.72
C MET A 1 18.47 -29.21 -12.25
N GLU A 2 17.57 -28.67 -13.08
CA GLU A 2 17.66 -28.84 -14.54
C GLU A 2 18.82 -28.06 -15.21
N ALA A 3 19.41 -27.07 -14.54
CA ALA A 3 20.51 -26.25 -15.08
C ALA A 3 21.93 -26.64 -14.61
N SER A 4 22.10 -27.75 -13.88
CA SER A 4 23.42 -28.13 -13.33
C SER A 4 24.20 -29.05 -14.29
N ASN A 5 25.47 -28.69 -14.58
CA ASN A 5 26.41 -29.42 -15.45
C ASN A 5 27.07 -30.63 -14.75
N LEU A 6 26.29 -31.46 -14.07
CA LEU A 6 26.80 -32.69 -13.44
C LEU A 6 26.93 -33.80 -14.48
N ALA A 7 28.09 -34.44 -14.56
CA ALA A 7 28.34 -35.56 -15.50
C ALA A 7 27.35 -36.73 -15.28
N ASP A 8 26.97 -37.01 -14.03
CA ASP A 8 26.09 -38.11 -13.65
C ASP A 8 24.63 -37.69 -13.43
N LYS A 9 24.21 -36.54 -13.98
CA LYS A 9 22.91 -35.91 -13.69
C LYS A 9 21.72 -36.86 -13.87
N SER A 10 21.64 -37.57 -14.99
CA SER A 10 20.51 -38.47 -15.30
C SER A 10 20.41 -39.62 -14.29
N ALA A 11 21.55 -40.18 -13.88
CA ALA A 11 21.61 -41.27 -12.92
C ALA A 11 21.30 -40.81 -11.49
N ILE A 12 21.74 -39.61 -11.11
CA ILE A 12 21.39 -39.00 -9.81
C ILE A 12 19.88 -38.69 -9.74
N LEU A 13 19.31 -38.14 -10.81
CA LEU A 13 17.86 -37.89 -10.89
C LEU A 13 17.04 -39.19 -10.83
N ALA A 14 17.52 -40.27 -11.45
CA ALA A 14 16.87 -41.59 -11.33
C ALA A 14 16.86 -42.11 -9.88
N VAL A 15 17.95 -41.91 -9.12
CA VAL A 15 17.99 -42.26 -7.70
C VAL A 15 17.08 -41.32 -6.88
N ALA A 16 17.10 -40.02 -7.17
CA ALA A 16 16.26 -39.03 -6.49
C ALA A 16 14.75 -39.31 -6.69
N ASN A 17 14.34 -39.75 -7.88
CA ASN A 17 12.95 -40.08 -8.22
C ASN A 17 12.54 -41.52 -7.84
N SER A 18 13.45 -42.32 -7.30
CA SER A 18 13.13 -43.69 -6.85
C SER A 18 12.21 -43.71 -5.63
N SER A 19 11.63 -44.87 -5.32
CA SER A 19 10.80 -45.10 -4.13
C SER A 19 11.58 -45.31 -2.82
N LEU A 20 12.91 -45.17 -2.84
CA LEU A 20 13.74 -45.31 -1.64
C LEU A 20 13.39 -44.26 -0.58
N ALA A 21 13.69 -44.52 0.69
CA ALA A 21 13.60 -43.51 1.75
C ALA A 21 14.60 -42.36 1.50
N PRO A 22 14.31 -41.11 1.91
CA PRO A 22 15.19 -39.95 1.68
C PRO A 22 16.65 -40.19 2.06
N ASP A 23 16.91 -40.72 3.26
CA ASP A 23 18.27 -41.02 3.73
C ASP A 23 18.96 -42.11 2.89
N ALA A 24 18.21 -43.11 2.45
CA ALA A 24 18.73 -44.18 1.60
C ALA A 24 19.07 -43.67 0.18
N LYS A 25 18.31 -42.68 -0.35
CA LYS A 25 18.66 -41.99 -1.59
C LYS A 25 19.95 -41.21 -1.42
N ASP A 26 20.06 -40.43 -0.35
CA ASP A 26 21.22 -39.58 -0.08
C ASP A 26 22.50 -40.43 0.10
N GLN A 27 22.44 -41.51 0.88
CA GLN A 27 23.54 -42.47 1.03
C GLN A 27 23.93 -43.12 -0.30
N LYS A 28 22.96 -43.49 -1.14
CA LYS A 28 23.21 -44.13 -2.44
C LYS A 28 23.89 -43.16 -3.41
N ILE A 29 23.45 -41.89 -3.45
CA ILE A 29 24.08 -40.85 -4.27
C ILE A 29 25.50 -40.55 -3.75
N LYS A 30 25.68 -40.46 -2.43
CA LYS A 30 27.00 -40.25 -1.80
C LYS A 30 28.00 -41.37 -2.12
N LYS A 31 27.54 -42.63 -2.15
CA LYS A 31 28.38 -43.80 -2.44
C LYS A 31 28.72 -43.93 -3.92
N LEU A 32 27.76 -43.71 -4.81
CA LEU A 32 27.93 -43.92 -6.25
C LEU A 32 28.54 -42.70 -6.97
N TYR A 33 28.26 -41.49 -6.49
CA TYR A 33 28.64 -40.24 -7.16
C TYR A 33 29.27 -39.23 -6.19
N PRO A 34 30.41 -39.56 -5.54
CA PRO A 34 30.99 -38.74 -4.48
C PRO A 34 31.41 -37.33 -4.94
N ALA A 35 31.85 -37.14 -6.19
CA ALA A 35 32.21 -35.83 -6.72
C ALA A 35 30.98 -34.94 -6.95
N SER A 36 29.95 -35.50 -7.59
CA SER A 36 28.67 -34.83 -7.81
C SER A 36 27.94 -34.54 -6.50
N TYR A 37 28.01 -35.44 -5.53
CA TYR A 37 27.44 -35.24 -4.19
C TYR A 37 28.08 -34.07 -3.44
N ARG A 38 29.41 -33.89 -3.54
CA ARG A 38 30.08 -32.71 -2.95
C ARG A 38 29.57 -31.41 -3.55
N TYR A 39 29.40 -31.35 -4.88
CA TYR A 39 28.85 -30.18 -5.56
C TYR A 39 27.39 -29.91 -5.17
N ILE A 40 26.56 -30.95 -5.06
CA ILE A 40 25.17 -30.82 -4.59
C ILE A 40 25.14 -30.21 -3.17
N MET A 41 25.99 -30.72 -2.28
CA MET A 41 26.06 -30.24 -0.89
C MET A 41 26.56 -28.79 -0.78
N SER A 42 27.54 -28.37 -1.59
CA SER A 42 28.08 -27.01 -1.52
C SER A 42 27.27 -25.98 -2.30
N GLU A 43 26.74 -26.34 -3.47
CA GLU A 43 26.14 -25.37 -4.40
C GLU A 43 24.60 -25.44 -4.47
N ILE A 44 24.00 -26.60 -4.19
CA ILE A 44 22.56 -26.82 -4.44
C ILE A 44 21.76 -26.84 -3.15
N TYR A 45 22.13 -27.65 -2.15
CA TYR A 45 21.40 -27.77 -0.89
C TYR A 45 21.27 -26.44 -0.12
N PRO A 46 22.27 -25.54 -0.09
CA PRO A 46 22.11 -24.25 0.56
C PRO A 46 21.01 -23.40 -0.09
N ARG A 47 20.86 -23.47 -1.43
CA ARG A 47 19.84 -22.73 -2.18
C ARG A 47 18.42 -23.24 -1.96
N LEU A 48 18.28 -24.47 -1.46
CA LEU A 48 16.98 -25.07 -1.13
C LEU A 48 16.50 -24.71 0.29
N ARG A 49 17.36 -24.09 1.11
CA ARG A 49 16.96 -23.55 2.41
C ARG A 49 16.30 -22.19 2.22
N HIS A 50 15.03 -22.18 1.87
CA HIS A 50 14.20 -20.99 2.01
C HIS A 50 13.23 -21.19 3.18
N SER A 51 12.97 -20.13 3.91
CA SER A 51 11.90 -20.07 4.90
C SER A 51 10.84 -19.15 4.33
N ASP A 52 9.74 -19.72 3.88
CA ASP A 52 8.59 -18.93 3.43
C ASP A 52 7.83 -18.47 4.67
N TYR A 53 7.79 -17.15 4.88
CA TYR A 53 7.01 -16.52 5.92
C TYR A 53 5.92 -15.68 5.30
N THR A 54 4.68 -15.94 5.69
CA THR A 54 3.54 -15.05 5.43
C THR A 54 3.21 -14.33 6.73
N VAL A 55 3.42 -13.01 6.75
CA VAL A 55 3.04 -12.16 7.90
C VAL A 55 1.68 -11.55 7.59
N THR A 56 0.68 -11.92 8.40
CA THR A 56 -0.65 -11.32 8.36
C THR A 56 -0.83 -10.48 9.61
N TYR A 57 -1.18 -9.20 9.45
CA TYR A 57 -1.54 -8.32 10.54
C TYR A 57 -2.79 -7.52 10.19
N THR A 58 -3.58 -7.20 11.21
CA THR A 58 -4.75 -6.32 11.07
C THR A 58 -4.41 -4.99 11.71
N VAL A 59 -4.48 -3.91 10.94
CA VAL A 59 -4.32 -2.55 11.47
C VAL A 59 -5.63 -2.17 12.14
N ARG A 60 -5.58 -1.84 13.44
CA ARG A 60 -6.74 -1.27 14.13
C ARG A 60 -6.92 0.20 13.69
N PRO A 61 -8.15 0.69 13.55
CA PRO A 61 -8.38 2.12 13.42
C PRO A 61 -7.98 2.85 14.70
N PHE A 62 -7.58 4.11 14.55
CA PHE A 62 -7.38 5.03 15.67
C PHE A 62 -8.73 5.47 16.24
N ASP A 63 -8.80 5.66 17.55
CA ASP A 63 -9.93 6.39 18.12
C ASP A 63 -9.82 7.89 17.78
N ILE A 64 -10.88 8.66 18.08
CA ILE A 64 -10.95 10.08 17.71
C ILE A 64 -9.84 10.91 18.36
N GLU A 65 -9.51 10.65 19.63
CA GLU A 65 -8.52 11.43 20.36
C GLU A 65 -7.10 11.07 19.92
N GLU A 66 -6.84 9.78 19.67
CA GLU A 66 -5.62 9.31 19.01
C GLU A 66 -5.49 9.95 17.61
N ALA A 67 -6.54 9.93 16.81
CA ALA A 67 -6.53 10.47 15.45
C ALA A 67 -6.23 11.97 15.45
N LYS A 68 -6.74 12.76 16.40
CA LYS A 68 -6.37 14.18 16.56
C LYS A 68 -4.88 14.38 16.82
N VAL A 69 -4.26 13.52 17.62
CA VAL A 69 -2.81 13.58 17.90
C VAL A 69 -2.00 13.15 16.67
N ILE A 70 -2.42 12.07 16.01
CA ILE A 70 -1.75 11.56 14.81
C ILE A 70 -1.87 12.56 13.66
N LEU A 71 -3.01 13.24 13.49
CA LEU A 71 -3.21 14.25 12.44
C LEU A 71 -2.16 15.36 12.52
N LYS A 72 -1.77 15.77 13.73
CA LYS A 72 -0.76 16.82 13.96
C LYS A 72 0.69 16.33 13.83
N THR A 73 0.93 15.05 14.04
CA THR A 73 2.29 14.50 14.18
C THR A 73 2.71 13.65 12.98
N LYS A 74 1.83 12.75 12.53
CA LYS A 74 2.08 11.77 11.47
C LYS A 74 0.79 11.53 10.65
N PRO A 75 0.24 12.55 9.98
CA PRO A 75 -1.06 12.44 9.30
C PRO A 75 -1.11 11.36 8.21
N GLN A 76 0.04 10.99 7.62
CA GLN A 76 0.16 9.89 6.65
C GLN A 76 -0.20 8.50 7.22
N GLN A 77 -0.34 8.37 8.54
CA GLN A 77 -0.79 7.13 9.18
C GLN A 77 -2.32 7.03 9.29
N LEU A 78 -3.04 8.13 9.05
CA LEU A 78 -4.49 8.13 9.07
C LEU A 78 -5.04 7.79 7.70
N SER A 79 -6.10 7.00 7.70
CA SER A 79 -7.00 6.90 6.56
C SER A 79 -7.78 8.19 6.36
N LEU A 80 -8.22 8.44 5.13
CA LEU A 80 -9.07 9.58 4.81
C LEU A 80 -10.36 9.60 5.64
N GLN A 81 -10.94 8.43 5.92
CA GLN A 81 -12.13 8.31 6.75
C GLN A 81 -11.87 8.75 8.21
N GLU A 82 -10.73 8.38 8.79
CA GLU A 82 -10.37 8.83 10.14
C GLU A 82 -10.17 10.34 10.19
N MET A 83 -9.61 10.94 9.14
CA MET A 83 -9.53 12.40 9.02
C MET A 83 -10.94 13.03 9.02
N TYR A 84 -11.88 12.48 8.27
CA TYR A 84 -13.26 12.98 8.26
C TYR A 84 -13.97 12.82 9.60
N LEU A 85 -13.70 11.74 10.34
CA LEU A 85 -14.21 11.58 11.70
C LEU A 85 -13.64 12.66 12.64
N VAL A 86 -12.36 13.01 12.49
CA VAL A 86 -11.76 14.12 13.24
C VAL A 86 -12.41 15.46 12.84
N ALA A 87 -12.62 15.72 11.55
CA ALA A 87 -13.27 16.95 11.08
C ALA A 87 -14.68 17.14 11.68
N GLN A 88 -15.45 16.06 11.83
CA GLN A 88 -16.80 16.11 12.44
C GLN A 88 -16.79 16.54 13.91
N THR A 89 -15.63 16.55 14.58
CA THR A 89 -15.49 17.05 15.94
C THR A 89 -15.26 18.56 16.03
N TYR A 90 -15.01 19.21 14.89
CA TYR A 90 -14.78 20.64 14.79
C TYR A 90 -16.01 21.36 14.21
N GLU A 91 -16.13 22.65 14.52
CA GLU A 91 -17.19 23.47 13.95
C GLU A 91 -16.94 23.66 12.44
N PRO A 92 -17.93 23.41 11.56
CA PRO A 92 -17.76 23.60 10.12
C PRO A 92 -17.27 25.02 9.79
N GLY A 93 -16.15 25.11 9.07
CA GLY A 93 -15.52 26.37 8.71
C GLY A 93 -14.51 26.92 9.74
N SER A 94 -14.35 26.27 10.90
CA SER A 94 -13.29 26.65 11.85
C SER A 94 -11.88 26.43 11.25
N PRO A 95 -10.84 27.10 11.77
CA PRO A 95 -9.47 26.86 11.33
C PRO A 95 -9.05 25.39 11.41
N GLU A 96 -9.44 24.69 12.47
CA GLU A 96 -9.15 23.27 12.69
C GLU A 96 -9.91 22.38 11.69
N PHE A 97 -11.18 22.69 11.41
CA PHE A 97 -11.95 21.98 10.40
C PHE A 97 -11.28 22.10 9.02
N ASN A 98 -10.89 23.31 8.64
CA ASN A 98 -10.23 23.59 7.36
C ASN A 98 -8.85 22.91 7.26
N GLU A 99 -8.08 22.91 8.35
CA GLU A 99 -6.77 22.26 8.40
C GLU A 99 -6.88 20.75 8.10
N VAL A 100 -7.93 20.08 8.58
CA VAL A 100 -8.14 18.65 8.30
C VAL A 100 -8.28 18.40 6.80
N PHE A 101 -9.07 19.21 6.08
CA PHE A 101 -9.25 19.04 4.63
C PHE A 101 -8.02 19.46 3.83
N ASP A 102 -7.30 20.49 4.27
CA ASP A 102 -6.03 20.90 3.67
C ASP A 102 -4.98 19.76 3.79
N ILE A 103 -4.95 19.05 4.92
CA ILE A 103 -4.10 17.86 5.12
C ILE A 103 -4.60 16.69 4.26
N ALA A 104 -5.90 16.45 4.23
CA ALA A 104 -6.51 15.33 3.50
C ALA A 104 -6.22 15.42 2.01
N VAL A 105 -6.47 16.56 1.35
CA VAL A 105 -6.22 16.72 -0.08
C VAL A 105 -4.73 16.65 -0.43
N ARG A 106 -3.85 17.05 0.49
CA ARG A 106 -2.40 16.92 0.29
C ARG A 106 -1.93 15.46 0.32
N LEU A 107 -2.54 14.62 1.14
CA LEU A 107 -2.17 13.20 1.28
C LEU A 107 -2.91 12.29 0.31
N PHE A 108 -4.12 12.69 -0.10
CA PHE A 108 -4.98 11.97 -1.03
C PHE A 108 -5.32 12.89 -2.23
N PRO A 109 -4.32 13.30 -3.02
CA PRO A 109 -4.48 14.34 -4.05
C PRO A 109 -5.37 13.96 -5.22
N ASP A 110 -5.66 12.67 -5.38
CA ASP A 110 -6.48 12.13 -6.47
C ASP A 110 -7.82 11.57 -5.95
N ASP A 111 -8.10 11.69 -4.65
CA ASP A 111 -9.41 11.32 -4.10
C ASP A 111 -10.44 12.41 -4.42
N GLU A 112 -11.53 12.01 -5.09
CA GLU A 112 -12.57 12.94 -5.55
C GLU A 112 -13.25 13.66 -4.39
N THR A 113 -13.47 12.97 -3.26
CA THR A 113 -14.17 13.51 -2.10
C THR A 113 -13.29 14.46 -1.31
N ALA A 114 -12.00 14.15 -1.16
CA ALA A 114 -11.02 15.04 -0.53
C ALA A 114 -10.89 16.34 -1.33
N ASN A 115 -10.80 16.25 -2.66
CA ASN A 115 -10.77 17.40 -3.54
C ASN A 115 -12.08 18.21 -3.50
N LEU A 116 -13.25 17.55 -3.45
CA LEU A 116 -14.53 18.24 -3.32
C LEU A 116 -14.62 19.04 -2.00
N ASN A 117 -14.23 18.43 -0.88
CA ASN A 117 -14.27 19.10 0.42
C ASN A 117 -13.25 20.24 0.50
N ALA A 118 -12.04 20.04 -0.02
CA ALA A 118 -11.03 21.10 -0.10
C ALA A 118 -11.52 22.28 -0.96
N ALA A 119 -12.15 22.00 -2.10
CA ALA A 119 -12.77 23.04 -2.92
C ALA A 119 -13.84 23.83 -2.16
N CYS A 120 -14.71 23.17 -1.39
CA CYS A 120 -15.69 23.86 -0.54
C CYS A 120 -15.02 24.79 0.47
N THR A 121 -13.97 24.32 1.14
CA THR A 121 -13.18 25.12 2.09
C THR A 121 -12.50 26.31 1.41
N ASP A 122 -11.95 26.14 0.21
CA ASP A 122 -11.31 27.23 -0.55
C ASP A 122 -12.33 28.28 -0.99
N LEU A 123 -13.52 27.87 -1.44
CA LEU A 123 -14.61 28.79 -1.78
C LEU A 123 -15.06 29.61 -0.58
N GLN A 124 -15.16 28.98 0.60
CA GLN A 124 -15.49 29.69 1.85
C GLN A 124 -14.43 30.71 2.23
N LYS A 125 -13.15 30.42 1.96
CA LYS A 125 -12.02 31.33 2.16
C LYS A 125 -11.94 32.42 1.06
N GLY A 126 -12.71 32.31 -0.02
CA GLY A 126 -12.63 33.18 -1.19
C GLY A 126 -11.44 32.90 -2.12
N ASP A 127 -10.71 31.79 -1.91
CA ASP A 127 -9.60 31.37 -2.77
C ASP A 127 -10.12 30.64 -4.01
N LEU A 128 -10.60 31.42 -4.98
CA LEU A 128 -11.12 30.89 -6.22
C LEU A 128 -10.06 30.16 -7.07
N VAL A 129 -8.77 30.49 -6.92
CA VAL A 129 -7.69 29.89 -7.72
C VAL A 129 -7.41 28.48 -7.24
N THR A 130 -7.34 28.27 -5.93
CA THR A 130 -7.12 26.94 -5.36
C THR A 130 -8.38 26.09 -5.49
N ALA A 131 -9.57 26.69 -5.30
CA ALA A 131 -10.85 26.02 -5.51
C ALA A 131 -10.98 25.43 -6.93
N GLU A 132 -10.57 26.17 -7.97
CA GLU A 132 -10.61 25.70 -9.35
C GLU A 132 -9.78 24.42 -9.55
N LYS A 133 -8.59 24.37 -8.96
CA LYS A 133 -7.67 23.22 -9.05
C LYS A 133 -8.26 21.99 -8.38
N HIS A 134 -8.84 22.15 -7.19
CA HIS A 134 -9.48 21.05 -6.48
C HIS A 134 -10.77 20.60 -7.20
N LEU A 135 -11.57 21.53 -7.73
CA LEU A 135 -12.76 21.18 -8.52
C LEU A 135 -12.45 20.41 -9.80
N ALA A 136 -11.27 20.61 -10.41
CA ALA A 136 -10.85 19.83 -11.56
C ALA A 136 -10.67 18.34 -11.23
N LYS A 137 -10.45 18.01 -9.95
CA LYS A 137 -10.25 16.64 -9.44
C LYS A 137 -11.41 16.10 -8.60
N ALA A 138 -12.46 16.88 -8.39
CA ALA A 138 -13.60 16.52 -7.54
C ALA A 138 -14.60 15.52 -8.15
N GLY A 139 -14.26 14.84 -9.25
CA GLY A 139 -15.14 13.88 -9.91
C GLY A 139 -16.41 14.50 -10.51
N ASN A 140 -17.42 13.68 -10.81
CA ASN A 140 -18.69 14.11 -11.44
C ASN A 140 -19.92 13.78 -10.60
N SER A 141 -19.79 13.80 -9.27
CA SER A 141 -20.94 13.65 -8.38
C SER A 141 -21.90 14.85 -8.51
N LYS A 142 -23.17 14.66 -8.12
CA LYS A 142 -24.16 15.75 -8.11
C LYS A 142 -23.71 16.91 -7.23
N GLU A 143 -23.04 16.58 -6.14
CA GLU A 143 -22.43 17.52 -5.22
C GLU A 143 -21.32 18.31 -5.92
N ALA A 144 -20.41 17.65 -6.63
CA ALA A 144 -19.35 18.33 -7.38
C ALA A 144 -19.89 19.26 -8.47
N GLU A 145 -20.92 18.83 -9.21
CA GLU A 145 -21.62 19.69 -10.19
C GLU A 145 -22.24 20.92 -9.52
N ARG A 146 -22.88 20.75 -8.36
CA ARG A 146 -23.45 21.86 -7.58
C ARG A 146 -22.37 22.85 -7.15
N ILE A 147 -21.25 22.37 -6.62
CA ILE A 147 -20.15 23.25 -6.19
C ILE A 147 -19.51 23.96 -7.38
N ARG A 148 -19.34 23.31 -8.54
CA ARG A 148 -18.86 23.98 -9.76
C ARG A 148 -19.78 25.10 -10.22
N LYS A 149 -21.09 24.92 -10.09
CA LYS A 149 -22.06 25.98 -10.39
C LYS A 149 -21.86 27.18 -9.46
N ILE A 150 -21.75 26.94 -8.14
CA ILE A 150 -21.50 27.99 -7.14
C ILE A 150 -20.18 28.72 -7.43
N TYR A 151 -19.12 27.98 -7.76
CA TYR A 151 -17.84 28.55 -8.18
C TYR A 151 -17.99 29.48 -9.40
N GLY A 152 -18.76 29.05 -10.41
CA GLY A 152 -19.03 29.86 -11.59
C GLY A 152 -19.79 31.15 -11.28
N GLU A 153 -20.77 31.10 -10.37
CA GLU A 153 -21.50 32.28 -9.89
C GLU A 153 -20.56 33.26 -9.16
N MET A 154 -19.76 32.76 -8.21
CA MET A 154 -18.78 33.59 -7.47
C MET A 154 -17.71 34.21 -8.37
N LYS A 155 -17.22 33.47 -9.38
CA LYS A 155 -16.22 33.96 -10.34
C LYS A 155 -16.78 35.07 -11.24
N ALA A 156 -18.08 35.09 -11.49
CA ALA A 156 -18.74 36.10 -12.31
C ALA A 156 -19.00 37.41 -11.55
N GLU A 157 -18.95 37.39 -10.21
CA GLU A 157 -19.15 38.56 -9.34
C GLU A 157 -17.86 39.36 -9.05
N LEU A 158 -16.70 38.85 -9.48
CA LEU A 158 -15.37 39.49 -9.37
C LEU A 158 -14.98 40.23 -10.66
#